data_AF-A0A2V8NIP5-F1
#
_entry.id   AF-A0A2V8NIP5-F1
#
_cell.length_a   1.000
_cell.length_b   1.000
_cell.length_c   1.000
_cell.angle_alpha   90.00
_cell.angle_beta   90.00
_cell.angle_gamma   90.00
#
_symmetry.space_group_name_H-M   'P 1'
#
loop_
_entity.id
_entity.type
_entity.pdbx_description
1 polymer ?
#
loop_
_entity_poly.entity_id
_entity_poly.type
_entity_poly.pdbx_seq_one_letter_code
_entity_poly.pdbx_strand_id
1 'polypeptide(L)' 'MSSQSGEFKIGDSVMVVGTEHDGELATIIGAAPGLDGRYIVVFENGKQAVLNAENLSHRR' A
#
# COMPACT_ATOMS: atom_id res chain seq x y z
N MET A 1 -19.56 -5.51 10.28
CA MET A 1 -18.24 -4.95 10.64
C MET A 1 -17.20 -5.75 9.87
N SER A 2 -16.87 -5.32 8.66
CA SER A 2 -16.03 -6.07 7.73
C SER A 2 -14.57 -5.85 8.11
N SER A 3 -14.01 -6.72 8.95
CA SER A 3 -12.57 -6.84 9.16
C SER A 3 -11.96 -7.48 7.90
N GLN A 4 -11.65 -6.67 6.89
CA GLN A 4 -10.92 -7.13 5.72
C GLN A 4 -9.43 -7.18 6.06
N SER A 5 -9.07 -8.20 6.83
CA SER A 5 -7.70 -8.60 7.09
C SER A 5 -7.09 -9.14 5.79
N GLY A 6 -6.22 -8.36 5.14
CA GLY A 6 -5.28 -8.86 4.12
C GLY A 6 -5.67 -8.66 2.66
N GLU A 7 -5.85 -7.40 2.23
CA GLU A 7 -6.14 -7.07 0.83
C GLU A 7 -4.89 -7.10 -0.07
N PHE A 8 -3.70 -6.79 0.49
CA PHE A 8 -2.45 -6.77 -0.26
C PHE A 8 -1.37 -7.63 0.41
N LYS A 9 -0.53 -8.28 -0.40
CA LYS A 9 0.58 -9.15 0.04
C LYS A 9 1.92 -8.49 -0.23
N ILE A 10 2.92 -8.85 0.56
CA ILE A 10 4.32 -8.45 0.30
C ILE A 10 4.72 -8.94 -1.10
N GLY A 11 5.29 -8.04 -1.90
CA GLY A 11 5.63 -8.25 -3.30
C GLY A 11 4.56 -7.82 -4.29
N ASP A 12 3.33 -7.51 -3.84
CA ASP A 12 2.29 -7.00 -4.73
C ASP A 12 2.68 -5.63 -5.28
N SER A 13 2.54 -5.48 -6.60
CA SER A 13 2.57 -4.17 -7.25
C SER A 13 1.20 -3.52 -7.17
N VAL A 14 1.14 -2.36 -6.54
CA VAL A 14 -0.08 -1.59 -6.30
C VAL A 14 0.06 -0.19 -6.90
N MET A 15 -1.07 0.40 -7.28
CA MET A 15 -1.15 1.80 -7.65
C MET A 15 -1.69 2.59 -6.47
N VAL A 16 -0.99 3.67 -6.12
CA VAL A 16 -1.41 4.56 -5.04
C VAL A 16 -2.54 5.45 -5.53
N VAL A 17 -3.55 5.63 -4.68
CA VAL A 17 -4.73 6.46 -4.97
C VAL A 17 -5.06 7.39 -3.81
N GLY A 18 -5.60 8.58 -4.10
CA GLY A 18 -6.16 9.49 -3.09
C GLY A 18 -5.14 10.10 -2.14
N THR A 19 -3.86 10.18 -2.53
CA THR A 19 -2.78 10.82 -1.75
C THR A 19 -1.97 11.78 -2.62
N GLU A 20 -0.92 12.39 -2.07
CA GLU A 20 0.03 13.18 -2.85
C GLU A 20 0.80 12.37 -3.90
N HIS A 21 0.79 11.03 -3.78
CA HIS A 21 1.40 10.07 -4.71
C HIS A 21 0.37 9.39 -5.63
N ASP A 22 -0.79 10.00 -5.84
CA ASP A 22 -1.87 9.45 -6.69
C ASP A 22 -1.35 9.11 -8.10
N GLY A 23 -1.64 7.89 -8.54
CA GLY A 23 -1.19 7.34 -9.82
C GLY A 23 0.23 6.78 -9.83
N GLU A 24 1.01 6.93 -8.75
CA GLU A 24 2.33 6.30 -8.65
C GLU A 24 2.22 4.79 -8.39
N LEU A 25 3.16 4.03 -8.97
CA LEU A 25 3.31 2.60 -8.70
C LEU A 25 4.21 2.39 -7.49
N ALA A 26 3.81 1.45 -6.64
CA ALA A 26 4.60 1.02 -5.50
C ALA A 26 4.52 -0.50 -5.32
N THR A 27 5.48 -1.05 -4.58
CA THR A 27 5.51 -2.46 -4.17
C THR A 27 5.30 -2.56 -2.68
N ILE A 28 4.40 -3.45 -2.24
CA ILE A 28 4.24 -3.75 -0.81
C ILE A 28 5.49 -4.44 -0.30
N ILE A 29 6.13 -3.88 0.73
CA ILE A 29 7.31 -4.48 1.37
C ILE A 29 7.01 -4.95 2.80
N GLY A 30 5.85 -4.62 3.36
CA GLY A 30 5.44 -5.08 4.68
C GLY A 30 4.14 -4.48 5.18
N ALA A 31 3.73 -4.90 6.37
CA ALA A 31 2.72 -4.21 7.17
C ALA A 31 3.42 -3.27 8.16
N ALA A 32 2.83 -2.12 8.44
CA ALA A 32 3.39 -1.17 9.39
C ALA A 32 3.17 -1.66 10.84
N PRO A 33 4.23 -1.87 11.65
CA PRO A 33 4.08 -2.36 13.01
C PRO A 33 3.27 -1.39 13.88
N GLY A 34 2.27 -1.90 14.59
CA GLY A 34 1.44 -1.11 15.50
C GLY A 34 0.42 -0.18 14.80
N LEU A 35 0.27 -0.27 13.48
CA LEU A 35 -0.72 0.47 12.70
C LEU A 35 -1.59 -0.51 11.89
N ASP A 36 -2.67 -0.98 12.51
CA ASP A 36 -3.57 -1.94 11.88
C ASP A 36 -4.11 -1.41 10.54
N GLY A 37 -4.04 -2.25 9.51
CA GLY A 37 -4.54 -1.92 8.16
C GLY A 37 -3.62 -1.02 7.33
N ARG A 38 -2.38 -0.76 7.79
CA ARG A 38 -1.38 0.01 7.03
C ARG A 38 -0.27 -0.86 6.44
N TYR A 39 0.11 -0.52 5.22
CA TYR A 39 1.17 -1.17 4.46
C TYR A 39 2.35 -0.24 4.29
N ILE A 40 3.55 -0.81 4.36
CA ILE A 40 4.77 -0.14 3.95
C ILE A 40 4.96 -0.45 2.47
N VAL A 41 5.07 0.59 1.65
CA VAL A 41 5.28 0.47 0.21
C VAL A 41 6.58 1.14 -0.19
N VAL A 42 7.21 0.64 -1.26
CA VAL A 42 8.37 1.26 -1.91
C VAL A 42 8.00 1.67 -3.34
N PHE A 43 8.24 2.92 -3.68
CA PHE A 43 8.03 3.46 -5.01
C PHE A 43 9.22 3.11 -5.94
N GLU A 44 9.04 3.25 -7.25
CA GLU A 44 10.11 3.00 -8.23
C GLU A 44 11.36 3.88 -8.02
N ASN A 45 11.19 5.06 -7.41
CA ASN A 45 12.28 5.96 -7.05
C ASN A 45 13.03 5.56 -5.76
N GLY A 46 12.65 4.43 -5.12
CA GLY A 46 13.25 3.91 -3.90
C GLY A 46 12.75 4.55 -2.60
N LYS A 47 11.89 5.58 -2.65
CA LYS A 47 11.26 6.14 -1.46
C LYS A 47 10.25 5.17 -0.88
N GLN A 48 10.03 5.26 0.43
CA GLN A 48 9.05 4.45 1.14
C GLN A 48 7.96 5.33 1.73
N ALA A 49 6.74 4.79 1.79
CA ALA A 49 5.61 5.40 2.47
C ALA A 49 4.79 4.36 3.23
N VAL A 50 4.06 4.83 4.24
CA VAL A 50 3.09 4.03 4.98
C VAL A 50 1.70 4.47 4.57
N LEU A 51 0.96 3.58 3.91
CA LEU A 51 -0.35 3.87 3.33
C LEU A 51 -1.43 2.92 3.88
N ASN A 52 -2.65 3.43 4.03
CA ASN A 52 -3.82 2.62 4.34
C ASN A 52 -4.20 1.77 3.11
N ALA A 53 -4.92 0.66 3.32
CA ALA A 53 -5.50 -0.14 2.23
C ALA A 53 -6.34 0.71 1.25
N GLU A 54 -7.09 1.69 1.76
CA GLU A 54 -7.95 2.58 0.97
C GLU A 54 -7.18 3.46 -0.03
N ASN A 55 -5.88 3.65 0.21
CA ASN A 55 -4.99 4.43 -0.65
C ASN A 55 -4.27 3.56 -1.68
N LEU A 56 -4.62 2.28 -1.79
CA LEU A 56 -3.95 1.31 -2.64
C LEU A 56 -4.97 0.61 -3.53
N SER A 57 -4.58 0.31 -4.76
CA SER A 57 -5.39 -0.47 -5.70
C SER A 57 -4.54 -1.52 -6.40
N HIS A 58 -5.11 -2.68 -6.70
CA HIS A 58 -4.43 -3.68 -7.53
C HIS A 58 -4.22 -3.13 -8.93
N ARG A 59 -3.02 -3.36 -9.46
CA ARG A 59 -2.75 -3.16 -10.87
C ARG A 59 -3.64 -4.11 -11.68
N ARG A 60 -4.58 -3.55 -12.44
CA ARG A 60 -5.43 -4.30 -13.37
C ARG A 60 -4.62 -4.89 -14.52
#